data_AF-X0R5F1-F1
#
_entry.id   AF-X0R5F1-F1
#
_cell.length_a   1.000
_cell.length_b   1.000
_cell.length_c   1.000
_cell.angle_alpha   90.00
_cell.angle_beta   90.00
_cell.angle_gamma   90.00
#
_symmetry.space_group_name_H-M   'P 1'
#
loop_
_entity.id
_entity.type
_entity.pdbx_description
1 polymer ?
#
loop_
_entity_poly.entity_id
_entity_poly.type
_entity_poly.pdbx_seq_one_letter_code
_entity_poly.pdbx_strand_id
1 'polypeptide(L)'
;MAKNEYFIHLIELIKQRLEQQNVHEIVSFQAMIGYKDKTRRKFTSIESFVSYSESLNLISDEINLKFGILVHFPKKDIPEKQEIDIDFSTTENDLHGYPRSIINLVLGRKKVSGVILVEVNHTERTWADEILKLIENSLEDITIKEPVGKKIIRSVLAPLNIDNVFFAMFLLIPVYVLLIIQTRDKANNDISKYLTVVEKNSMDIQALHQKLDIISNHLLMRDTATTNSLSQSLLIYLISLIFLGILIYVINLFIRTPDSFIVLTKASAQYRQEILKKYRNKLWVASIFGAICLGLIINYIFNFLQSFKLL
;
A
#
# COMPACT_ATOMS: atom_id res chain seq x y z
N MET A 1 -16.75 7.36 5.36
CA MET A 1 -16.54 8.42 6.37
C MET A 1 -17.75 8.42 7.26
N ALA A 2 -17.57 8.36 8.58
CA ALA A 2 -18.69 8.43 9.51
C ALA A 2 -18.72 9.82 10.19
N LYS A 3 -19.81 10.57 10.02
CA LYS A 3 -20.09 11.84 10.70
C LYS A 3 -20.96 11.60 11.93
N ASN A 4 -21.09 12.59 12.81
CA ASN A 4 -22.05 12.53 13.92
C ASN A 4 -23.47 12.16 13.43
N GLU A 5 -23.96 12.84 12.38
CA GLU A 5 -25.26 12.57 11.73
C GLU A 5 -25.45 11.10 11.35
N TYR A 6 -24.38 10.43 10.90
CA TYR A 6 -24.44 9.02 10.53
C TYR A 6 -24.68 8.12 11.75
N PHE A 7 -24.00 8.37 12.87
CA PHE A 7 -24.19 7.56 14.07
C PHE A 7 -25.57 7.77 14.69
N ILE A 8 -26.09 9.00 14.63
CA ILE A 8 -27.46 9.32 15.04
C ILE A 8 -28.44 8.51 14.17
N HIS A 9 -28.27 8.57 12.85
CA HIS A 9 -29.09 7.80 11.91
C HIS A 9 -28.99 6.28 12.14
N LEU A 10 -27.80 5.73 12.42
CA LEU A 10 -27.61 4.32 12.74
C LEU A 10 -28.38 3.92 14.01
N ILE A 11 -28.31 4.73 15.06
CA ILE A 11 -29.07 4.51 16.29
C ILE A 11 -30.57 4.52 15.99
N GLU A 12 -31.05 5.49 15.21
CA GLU A 12 -32.46 5.59 14.80
C GLU A 12 -32.92 4.39 13.98
N LEU A 13 -32.09 3.91 13.03
CA LEU A 13 -32.38 2.71 12.25
C LEU A 13 -32.54 1.47 13.13
N ILE A 14 -31.64 1.28 14.10
CA ILE A 14 -31.72 0.17 15.05
C ILE A 14 -33.01 0.29 15.87
N LYS A 15 -33.31 1.48 16.43
CA LYS A 15 -34.55 1.72 17.20
C LYS A 15 -35.80 1.42 16.38
N GLN A 16 -35.89 1.97 15.17
CA GLN A 16 -37.02 1.77 14.27
C GLN A 16 -37.20 0.28 13.95
N ARG A 17 -36.12 -0.46 13.75
CA ARG A 17 -36.21 -1.90 13.49
C ARG A 17 -36.73 -2.68 14.69
N LEU A 18 -36.28 -2.34 15.89
CA LEU A 18 -36.77 -2.95 17.12
C LEU A 18 -38.27 -2.68 17.32
N GLU A 19 -38.73 -1.47 17.05
CA GLU A 19 -40.16 -1.08 17.12
C GLU A 19 -41.04 -1.86 16.15
N GLN A 20 -40.52 -2.24 14.98
CA GLN A 20 -41.28 -2.97 13.96
C GLN A 20 -41.42 -4.47 14.23
N GLN A 21 -40.41 -5.10 14.85
CA GLN A 21 -40.33 -6.56 14.93
C GLN A 21 -41.00 -7.13 16.18
N ASN A 22 -40.74 -6.55 17.36
CA ASN A 22 -41.08 -7.16 18.63
C ASN A 22 -41.37 -6.09 19.70
N VAL A 23 -42.10 -6.50 20.74
CA VAL A 23 -42.13 -5.73 21.99
C VAL A 23 -40.71 -5.79 22.57
N HIS A 24 -40.11 -4.62 22.76
CA HIS A 24 -38.72 -4.51 23.20
C HIS A 24 -38.56 -3.39 24.23
N GLU A 25 -37.47 -3.48 24.98
CA GLU A 25 -37.04 -2.45 25.92
C GLU A 25 -35.52 -2.29 25.82
N ILE A 26 -35.05 -1.05 25.65
CA ILE A 26 -33.61 -0.75 25.69
C ILE A 26 -33.22 -0.55 27.15
N VAL A 27 -32.59 -1.57 27.74
CA VAL A 27 -32.20 -1.58 29.16
C VAL A 27 -30.92 -0.78 29.39
N SER A 28 -30.01 -0.80 28.42
CA SER A 28 -28.77 -0.04 28.52
C SER A 28 -28.33 0.48 27.17
N PHE A 29 -27.75 1.68 27.20
CA PHE A 29 -27.03 2.26 26.09
C PHE A 29 -25.70 2.79 26.60
N GLN A 30 -24.64 2.54 25.83
CA GLN A 30 -23.35 3.15 26.09
C GLN A 30 -22.70 3.54 24.76
N ALA A 31 -22.38 4.82 24.61
CA ALA A 31 -21.49 5.29 23.55
C ALA A 31 -20.16 5.73 24.17
N MET A 32 -19.04 5.31 23.60
CA MET A 32 -17.71 5.74 24.02
C MET A 32 -16.97 6.31 22.82
N ILE A 33 -16.55 7.57 22.92
CA ILE A 33 -15.73 8.23 21.90
C ILE A 33 -14.29 8.25 22.40
N GLY A 34 -13.37 7.69 21.62
CA GLY A 34 -11.93 7.82 21.81
C GLY A 34 -11.35 8.94 20.95
N TYR A 35 -10.32 9.57 21.48
CA TYR A 35 -9.54 10.61 20.81
C TYR A 35 -8.07 10.23 20.72
N LYS A 36 -7.38 10.83 19.74
CA LYS A 36 -5.94 10.60 19.51
C LYS A 36 -5.03 10.93 20.69
N ASP A 37 -5.47 11.81 21.60
CA ASP A 37 -4.75 12.15 22.83
C ASP A 37 -4.96 11.12 23.96
N LYS A 38 -5.65 10.00 23.64
CA LYS A 38 -6.03 8.91 24.55
C LYS A 38 -7.12 9.27 25.55
N THR A 39 -7.72 10.47 25.45
CA THR A 39 -8.90 10.79 26.24
C THR A 39 -10.10 10.01 25.70
N ARG A 40 -11.06 9.72 26.59
CA ARG A 40 -12.28 8.99 26.26
C ARG A 40 -13.47 9.69 26.88
N ARG A 41 -14.57 9.78 26.14
CA ARG A 41 -15.86 10.28 26.64
C ARG A 41 -16.91 9.20 26.55
N LYS A 42 -17.55 8.91 27.67
CA LYS A 42 -18.61 7.91 27.79
C LYS A 42 -19.96 8.60 27.97
N PHE A 43 -20.95 8.15 27.20
CA PHE A 43 -22.35 8.54 27.27
C PHE A 43 -23.16 7.31 27.63
N THR A 44 -24.10 7.44 28.56
CA THR A 44 -24.93 6.33 29.05
C THR A 44 -26.39 6.44 28.59
N SER A 45 -26.75 7.49 27.86
CA SER A 45 -28.07 7.65 27.25
C SER A 45 -27.96 8.11 25.81
N ILE A 46 -28.96 7.74 25.00
CA ILE A 46 -29.00 8.09 23.58
C ILE A 46 -29.13 9.61 23.43
N GLU A 47 -29.95 10.25 24.26
CA GLU A 47 -30.18 11.70 24.25
C GLU A 47 -28.89 12.46 24.57
N SER A 48 -28.09 11.95 25.50
CA SER A 48 -26.80 12.53 25.86
C SER A 48 -25.79 12.44 24.72
N PHE A 49 -25.84 11.36 23.94
CA PHE A 49 -25.01 11.19 22.74
C PHE A 49 -25.50 12.06 21.57
N VAL A 50 -26.81 12.14 21.34
CA VAL A 50 -27.39 12.96 20.25
C VAL A 50 -27.16 14.46 20.50
N SER A 51 -27.29 14.91 21.75
CA SER A 51 -27.02 16.30 22.15
C SER A 51 -25.53 16.63 22.24
N TYR A 52 -24.65 15.65 21.96
CA TYR A 52 -23.22 15.82 22.10
C TYR A 52 -22.65 16.86 21.12
N SER A 53 -21.93 17.82 21.68
CA SER A 53 -21.10 18.76 20.92
C SER A 53 -19.77 18.94 21.61
N GLU A 54 -18.68 18.64 20.91
CA GLU A 54 -17.32 18.85 21.42
C GLU A 54 -16.91 20.31 21.24
N SER A 55 -16.49 20.97 22.33
CA SER A 55 -15.91 22.30 22.31
C SER A 55 -14.39 22.28 22.17
N LEU A 56 -13.74 21.19 22.60
CA LEU A 56 -12.29 21.05 22.55
C LEU A 56 -11.79 20.67 21.14
N ASN A 57 -10.53 21.01 20.86
CA ASN A 57 -9.88 20.68 19.59
C ASN A 57 -9.35 19.24 19.57
N LEU A 58 -10.23 18.24 19.76
CA LEU A 58 -9.88 16.82 19.86
C LEU A 58 -10.21 16.05 18.59
N ILE A 59 -9.25 15.25 18.10
CA ILE A 59 -9.44 14.40 16.91
C ILE A 59 -9.94 13.04 17.34
N SER A 60 -11.20 12.74 17.00
CA SER A 60 -11.85 11.44 17.23
C SER A 60 -11.21 10.34 16.38
N ASP A 61 -10.82 9.24 17.00
CA ASP A 61 -10.18 8.10 16.35
C ASP A 61 -10.87 6.75 16.60
N GLU A 62 -11.75 6.66 17.61
CA GLU A 62 -12.53 5.49 17.99
C GLU A 62 -13.97 5.91 18.37
N ILE A 63 -14.97 5.11 18.02
CA ILE A 63 -16.31 5.18 18.60
C ILE A 63 -16.88 3.80 18.78
N ASN A 64 -17.30 3.50 20.00
CA ASN A 64 -17.90 2.25 20.39
C ASN A 64 -19.35 2.49 20.84
N LEU A 65 -20.31 1.79 20.24
CA LEU A 65 -21.73 1.84 20.54
C LEU A 65 -22.18 0.48 21.07
N LYS A 66 -22.68 0.46 22.30
CA LYS A 66 -23.21 -0.74 22.96
C LYS A 66 -24.67 -0.55 23.30
N PHE A 67 -25.48 -1.52 22.91
CA PHE A 67 -26.90 -1.59 23.23
C PHE A 67 -27.15 -2.86 24.04
N GLY A 68 -27.84 -2.76 25.16
CA GLY A 68 -28.44 -3.88 25.88
C GLY A 68 -29.95 -3.80 25.74
N ILE A 69 -30.54 -4.82 25.13
CA ILE A 69 -31.95 -4.81 24.73
C ILE A 69 -32.63 -6.06 25.31
N LEU A 70 -33.82 -5.90 25.88
CA LEU A 70 -34.71 -7.00 26.19
C LEU A 70 -35.72 -7.14 25.05
N VAL A 71 -35.78 -8.32 24.44
CA VAL A 71 -36.70 -8.61 23.33
C VAL A 71 -37.68 -9.70 23.77
N HIS A 72 -38.97 -9.42 23.62
CA HIS A 72 -40.02 -10.41 23.89
C HIS A 72 -40.38 -11.15 22.60
N PHE A 73 -39.88 -12.38 22.45
CA PHE A 73 -40.15 -13.20 21.28
C PHE A 73 -41.53 -13.89 21.39
N PRO A 74 -42.32 -14.00 20.31
CA PRO A 74 -43.70 -14.52 20.35
C PRO A 74 -43.87 -15.94 20.92
N LYS A 75 -42.79 -16.74 20.96
CA LYS A 75 -42.79 -18.13 21.47
C LYS A 75 -42.17 -18.28 22.86
N LYS A 76 -41.88 -17.17 23.54
CA LYS A 76 -41.18 -17.16 24.83
C LYS A 76 -41.93 -16.27 25.83
N ASP A 77 -42.19 -16.81 27.02
CA ASP A 77 -42.93 -16.08 28.05
C ASP A 77 -42.09 -14.97 28.70
N ILE A 78 -40.76 -15.14 28.71
CA ILE A 78 -39.83 -14.23 29.37
C ILE A 78 -39.03 -13.48 28.29
N PRO A 79 -38.90 -12.14 28.40
CA PRO A 79 -38.06 -11.38 27.49
C PRO A 79 -36.58 -11.78 27.64
N GLU A 80 -35.87 -11.86 26.52
CA GLU A 80 -34.49 -12.31 26.48
C GLU A 80 -33.54 -11.15 26.19
N LYS A 81 -32.42 -11.12 26.92
CA LYS A 81 -31.39 -10.11 26.76
C LYS A 81 -30.56 -10.36 25.50
N GLN A 82 -30.51 -9.34 24.65
CA GLN A 82 -29.64 -9.24 23.49
C GLN A 82 -28.66 -8.10 23.69
N GLU A 83 -27.48 -8.19 23.08
CA GLU A 83 -26.52 -7.09 23.05
C GLU A 83 -26.01 -6.84 21.63
N ILE A 84 -25.86 -5.57 21.27
CA ILE A 84 -25.27 -5.13 20.01
C ILE A 84 -24.06 -4.28 20.37
N ASP A 85 -22.88 -4.66 19.90
CA ASP A 85 -21.64 -3.92 20.06
C ASP A 85 -21.10 -3.54 18.68
N ILE A 86 -20.95 -2.24 18.44
CA ILE A 86 -20.48 -1.69 17.18
C ILE A 86 -19.27 -0.81 17.48
N ASP A 87 -18.09 -1.25 17.05
CA ASP A 87 -16.84 -0.53 17.24
C ASP A 87 -16.31 -0.02 15.90
N PHE A 88 -16.05 1.28 15.84
CA PHE A 88 -15.41 1.95 14.73
C PHE A 88 -14.06 2.45 15.20
N SER A 89 -13.00 2.03 14.55
CA SER A 89 -11.66 2.53 14.82
C SER A 89 -10.96 2.97 13.54
N THR A 90 -10.31 4.14 13.58
CA THR A 90 -9.52 4.66 12.45
C THR A 90 -8.16 3.98 12.32
N THR A 91 -7.66 3.38 13.40
CA THR A 91 -6.38 2.67 13.44
C THR A 91 -6.65 1.22 13.83
N GLU A 92 -5.95 0.29 13.19
CA GLU A 92 -5.89 -1.10 13.67
C GLU A 92 -5.19 -1.10 15.04
N ASN A 93 -5.97 -0.91 16.11
CA ASN A 93 -5.48 -1.04 17.48
C ASN A 93 -5.08 -2.51 17.68
N ASP A 94 -3.88 -2.74 18.24
CA ASP A 94 -3.36 -4.07 18.58
C ASP A 94 -4.30 -4.85 19.54
N LEU A 95 -5.32 -4.18 20.10
CA LEU A 95 -6.32 -4.72 21.02
C LEU A 95 -7.28 -5.74 20.38
N HIS A 96 -7.51 -5.72 19.06
CA HIS A 96 -8.51 -6.61 18.45
C HIS A 96 -7.98 -7.98 17.99
N GLY A 97 -6.78 -8.36 18.40
CA GLY A 97 -6.33 -9.76 18.35
C GLY A 97 -6.35 -10.43 16.97
N TYR A 98 -6.47 -9.67 15.86
CA TYR A 98 -6.39 -10.26 14.53
C TYR A 98 -5.02 -10.92 14.39
N PRO A 99 -4.95 -12.24 14.18
CA PRO A 99 -3.68 -12.94 14.11
C PRO A 99 -2.90 -12.37 12.94
N ARG A 100 -1.87 -11.59 13.26
CA ARG A 100 -0.85 -11.19 12.29
C ARG A 100 -0.19 -12.47 11.83
N SER A 101 -0.64 -13.02 10.70
CA SER A 101 0.11 -14.11 10.07
C SER A 101 1.54 -13.62 9.87
N ILE A 102 2.52 -14.47 10.16
CA ILE A 102 3.95 -14.15 10.00
C ILE A 102 4.21 -13.65 8.57
N ILE A 103 3.43 -14.13 7.61
CA ILE A 103 3.41 -13.69 6.21
C ILE A 103 2.99 -12.22 6.07
N ASN A 104 1.98 -11.73 6.80
CA ASN A 104 1.59 -10.31 6.79
C ASN A 104 2.67 -9.41 7.41
N LEU A 105 3.41 -9.92 8.41
CA LEU A 105 4.53 -9.23 9.05
C LEU A 105 5.73 -9.12 8.09
N VAL A 106 6.08 -10.21 7.41
CA VAL A 106 7.20 -10.30 6.45
C VAL A 106 6.89 -9.57 5.14
N LEU A 107 5.65 -9.59 4.65
CA LEU A 107 5.23 -8.86 3.45
C LEU A 107 4.97 -7.37 3.70
N GLY A 108 5.14 -6.88 4.93
CA GLY A 108 4.95 -5.47 5.26
C GLY A 108 3.55 -4.95 4.89
N ARG A 109 2.51 -5.80 5.00
CA ARG A 109 1.11 -5.37 4.75
C ARG A 109 0.74 -4.36 5.83
N LYS A 110 0.94 -3.08 5.51
CA LYS A 110 0.67 -1.95 6.40
C LYS A 110 -0.83 -1.87 6.73
N LYS A 111 -1.06 -1.58 8.02
CA LYS A 111 -2.25 -1.01 8.68
C LYS A 111 -3.47 -0.94 7.77
N VAL A 112 -4.44 -1.81 8.02
CA VAL A 112 -5.78 -1.62 7.46
C VAL A 112 -6.29 -0.27 7.97
N SER A 113 -6.73 0.57 7.04
CA SER A 113 -7.17 1.93 7.34
C SER A 113 -8.66 1.89 7.67
N GLY A 114 -9.00 2.08 8.94
CA GLY A 114 -10.37 1.92 9.41
C GLY A 114 -10.76 0.46 9.58
N VAL A 115 -11.25 0.12 10.77
CA VAL A 115 -11.87 -1.17 11.07
C VAL A 115 -13.24 -0.89 11.68
N ILE A 116 -14.24 -1.65 11.24
CA ILE A 116 -15.57 -1.64 11.83
C ILE A 116 -15.83 -3.07 12.29
N LEU A 117 -16.04 -3.23 13.58
CA LEU A 117 -16.39 -4.50 14.21
C LEU A 117 -17.86 -4.42 14.64
N VAL A 118 -18.64 -5.42 14.26
CA VAL A 118 -20.03 -5.56 14.68
C VAL A 118 -20.15 -6.92 15.35
N GLU A 119 -20.57 -6.92 16.62
CA GLU A 119 -20.82 -8.12 17.40
C GLU A 119 -22.25 -8.08 17.92
N VAL A 120 -23.00 -9.16 17.72
CA VAL A 120 -24.38 -9.28 18.17
C VAL A 120 -24.49 -10.52 19.05
N ASN A 121 -24.50 -10.30 20.36
CA ASN A 121 -24.75 -11.35 21.34
C ASN A 121 -26.25 -11.61 21.39
N HIS A 122 -26.63 -12.82 21.03
CA HIS A 122 -28.03 -13.15 20.81
C HIS A 122 -28.44 -14.49 21.39
N THR A 123 -29.73 -14.60 21.65
CA THR A 123 -30.40 -15.87 21.96
C THR A 123 -31.17 -16.42 20.77
N GLU A 124 -31.64 -15.56 19.87
CA GLU A 124 -32.29 -15.93 18.61
C GLU A 124 -31.42 -15.51 17.42
N ARG A 125 -30.97 -16.51 16.65
CA ARG A 125 -30.11 -16.35 15.47
C ARG A 125 -30.73 -15.54 14.33
N THR A 126 -31.98 -15.81 13.98
CA THR A 126 -32.71 -15.10 12.91
C THR A 126 -32.82 -13.61 13.21
N TRP A 127 -33.07 -13.25 14.48
CA TRP A 127 -33.07 -11.86 14.91
C TRP A 127 -31.68 -11.23 14.74
N ALA A 128 -30.63 -11.94 15.14
CA ALA A 128 -29.25 -11.45 15.00
C ALA A 128 -28.84 -11.27 13.52
N ASP A 129 -29.16 -12.23 12.66
CA ASP A 129 -28.89 -12.16 11.22
C ASP A 129 -29.58 -10.95 10.58
N GLU A 130 -30.81 -10.63 11.01
CA GLU A 130 -31.54 -9.45 10.53
C GLU A 130 -30.93 -8.13 11.01
N ILE A 131 -30.53 -8.03 12.28
CA ILE A 131 -29.85 -6.85 12.84
C ILE A 131 -28.49 -6.64 12.16
N LEU A 132 -27.71 -7.72 11.99
CA LEU A 132 -26.43 -7.68 11.28
C LEU A 132 -26.61 -7.16 9.86
N LYS A 133 -27.58 -7.71 9.12
CA LYS A 133 -27.86 -7.26 7.75
C LYS A 133 -28.28 -5.78 7.69
N LEU A 134 -29.07 -5.31 8.66
CA LEU A 134 -29.45 -3.91 8.76
C LEU A 134 -28.21 -3.02 8.98
N ILE A 135 -27.34 -3.40 9.91
CA ILE A 135 -26.11 -2.67 10.19
C ILE A 135 -25.20 -2.71 8.96
N GLU A 136 -24.95 -3.87 8.35
CA GLU A 136 -24.14 -4.03 7.14
C GLU A 136 -24.62 -3.13 5.99
N ASN A 137 -25.93 -3.11 5.72
CA ASN A 137 -26.50 -2.24 4.70
C ASN A 137 -26.22 -0.77 5.01
N SER A 138 -26.35 -0.34 6.27
CA SER A 138 -26.04 1.04 6.68
C SER A 138 -24.54 1.35 6.60
N LEU A 139 -23.67 0.34 6.76
CA LEU A 139 -22.22 0.51 6.66
C LEU A 139 -21.77 0.67 5.21
N GLU A 140 -22.51 0.15 4.23
CA GLU A 140 -22.19 0.30 2.81
C GLU A 140 -22.12 1.78 2.39
N ASP A 141 -22.99 2.63 2.95
CA ASP A 141 -23.06 4.06 2.64
C ASP A 141 -21.81 4.85 3.05
N ILE A 142 -21.13 4.40 4.12
CA ILE A 142 -19.94 5.06 4.65
C ILE A 142 -18.63 4.36 4.23
N THR A 143 -18.73 3.15 3.67
CA THR A 143 -17.59 2.33 3.29
C THR A 143 -17.20 2.62 1.85
N ILE A 144 -15.95 3.06 1.64
CA ILE A 144 -15.43 3.29 0.30
C ILE A 144 -14.97 1.94 -0.26
N LYS A 145 -15.75 1.37 -1.19
CA LYS A 145 -15.38 0.14 -1.88
C LYS A 145 -14.10 0.38 -2.70
N GLU A 146 -13.03 -0.33 -2.36
CA GLU A 146 -11.79 -0.26 -3.11
C GLU A 146 -11.96 -0.96 -4.47
N PRO A 147 -11.57 -0.34 -5.60
CA PRO A 147 -11.67 -0.99 -6.90
C PRO A 147 -10.77 -2.23 -6.96
N VAL A 148 -11.29 -3.33 -7.53
CA VAL A 148 -10.62 -4.64 -7.58
C VAL A 148 -9.23 -4.53 -8.21
N GLY A 149 -9.08 -3.73 -9.27
CA GLY A 149 -7.78 -3.50 -9.91
C GLY A 149 -6.73 -2.92 -8.96
N LYS A 150 -7.10 -1.96 -8.10
CA LYS A 150 -6.18 -1.38 -7.11
C LYS A 150 -5.76 -2.41 -6.06
N LYS A 151 -6.68 -3.28 -5.64
CA LYS A 151 -6.39 -4.38 -4.71
C LYS A 151 -5.40 -5.39 -5.31
N ILE A 152 -5.54 -5.73 -6.59
CA ILE A 152 -4.62 -6.63 -7.31
C ILE A 152 -3.24 -5.98 -7.43
N ILE A 153 -3.17 -4.74 -7.94
CA ILE A 153 -1.93 -3.98 -8.09
C ILE A 153 -1.20 -3.88 -6.74
N ARG A 154 -1.92 -3.58 -5.65
CA ARG A 154 -1.35 -3.57 -4.30
C ARG A 154 -0.78 -4.92 -3.90
N SER A 155 -1.49 -6.01 -4.18
CA SER A 155 -1.05 -7.36 -3.79
C SER A 155 0.21 -7.78 -4.56
N VAL A 156 0.29 -7.45 -5.86
CA VAL A 156 1.45 -7.73 -6.72
C VAL A 156 2.65 -6.89 -6.33
N LEU A 157 2.44 -5.62 -5.94
CA LEU A 157 3.51 -4.67 -5.64
C LEU A 157 3.87 -4.62 -4.15
N ALA A 158 3.11 -5.28 -3.26
CA ALA A 158 3.44 -5.35 -1.83
C ALA A 158 4.84 -5.90 -1.53
N PRO A 159 5.38 -6.91 -2.25
CA PRO A 159 6.75 -7.36 -2.07
C PRO A 159 7.78 -6.29 -2.47
N LEU A 160 7.42 -5.38 -3.39
CA LEU A 160 8.22 -4.26 -3.87
C LEU A 160 8.14 -3.04 -2.92
N ASN A 161 8.10 -3.30 -1.61
CA ASN A 161 8.36 -2.26 -0.63
C ASN A 161 9.75 -1.67 -0.93
N ILE A 162 9.84 -0.33 -0.88
CA ILE A 162 11.05 0.44 -1.16
C ILE A 162 12.27 -0.21 -0.48
N ASP A 163 12.14 -0.55 0.80
CA ASP A 163 13.22 -1.14 1.59
C ASP A 163 13.72 -2.47 0.99
N ASN A 164 12.81 -3.34 0.54
CA ASN A 164 13.14 -4.62 -0.08
C ASN A 164 13.76 -4.45 -1.47
N VAL A 165 13.28 -3.48 -2.25
CA VAL A 165 13.78 -3.25 -3.61
C VAL A 165 15.16 -2.63 -3.57
N PHE A 166 15.41 -1.63 -2.72
CA PHE A 166 16.74 -1.07 -2.55
C PHE A 166 17.73 -2.14 -2.08
N PHE A 167 17.31 -3.02 -1.16
CA PHE A 167 18.13 -4.14 -0.73
C PHE A 167 18.43 -5.14 -1.87
N ALA A 168 17.41 -5.57 -2.61
CA ALA A 168 17.59 -6.49 -3.74
C ALA A 168 18.45 -5.88 -4.86
N MET A 169 18.25 -4.60 -5.18
CA MET A 169 19.06 -3.88 -6.17
C MET A 169 20.50 -3.74 -5.72
N PHE A 170 20.75 -3.45 -4.44
CA PHE A 170 22.10 -3.36 -3.89
C PHE A 170 22.85 -4.69 -4.05
N LEU A 171 22.18 -5.83 -3.83
CA LEU A 171 22.77 -7.16 -4.02
C LEU A 171 23.10 -7.48 -5.49
N LEU A 172 22.43 -6.84 -6.45
CA LEU A 172 22.69 -7.05 -7.88
C LEU A 172 23.89 -6.27 -8.42
N ILE A 173 24.36 -5.24 -7.71
CA ILE A 173 25.56 -4.46 -8.08
C ILE A 173 26.79 -5.36 -8.30
N PRO A 174 27.22 -6.22 -7.35
CA PRO A 174 28.41 -7.05 -7.54
C PRO A 174 28.23 -8.07 -8.67
N VAL A 175 27.03 -8.60 -8.89
CA VAL A 175 26.73 -9.50 -10.02
C VAL A 175 26.90 -8.78 -11.35
N TYR A 176 26.40 -7.56 -11.46
CA TYR A 176 26.56 -6.75 -12.66
C TYR A 176 28.03 -6.42 -12.94
N VAL A 177 28.80 -6.05 -11.91
CA VAL A 177 30.25 -5.81 -12.02
C VAL A 177 30.99 -7.06 -12.49
N LEU A 178 30.67 -8.24 -11.94
CA LEU A 178 31.27 -9.51 -12.34
C LEU A 178 30.97 -9.86 -13.81
N LEU A 179 29.73 -9.62 -14.28
CA LEU A 179 29.37 -9.86 -15.68
C LEU A 179 30.14 -8.93 -16.64
N ILE A 180 30.37 -7.67 -16.26
CA ILE A 180 31.20 -6.75 -17.05
C ILE A 180 32.66 -7.23 -17.09
N ILE A 181 33.21 -7.69 -15.96
CA ILE A 181 34.59 -8.22 -15.92
C ILE A 181 34.71 -9.46 -16.81
N GLN A 182 33.78 -10.41 -16.71
CA GLN A 182 33.82 -11.64 -17.52
C GLN A 182 33.67 -11.40 -19.02
N THR A 183 32.81 -10.46 -19.42
CA THR A 183 32.66 -10.10 -20.84
C THR A 183 33.93 -9.47 -21.40
N ARG A 184 34.70 -8.74 -20.56
CA ARG A 184 36.03 -8.24 -20.91
C ARG A 184 37.08 -9.33 -20.98
N ASP A 185 37.09 -10.28 -20.05
CA ASP A 185 38.04 -11.40 -20.08
C ASP A 185 37.84 -12.26 -21.33
N LYS A 186 36.59 -12.42 -21.79
CA LYS A 186 36.29 -13.07 -23.08
C LYS A 186 36.79 -12.27 -24.29
N ALA A 187 36.75 -10.94 -24.25
CA ALA A 187 37.40 -10.12 -25.27
C ALA A 187 38.94 -10.23 -25.20
N ASN A 188 39.50 -10.34 -23.99
CA ASN A 188 40.92 -10.60 -23.78
C ASN A 188 41.34 -12.03 -24.14
N ASN A 189 40.44 -12.99 -24.34
CA ASN A 189 40.79 -14.30 -24.92
C ASN A 189 41.25 -14.19 -26.39
N ASP A 190 41.09 -13.05 -27.06
CA ASP A 190 41.81 -12.82 -28.30
C ASP A 190 43.33 -12.66 -28.07
N ILE A 191 43.77 -12.32 -26.84
CA ILE A 191 45.18 -12.34 -26.43
C ILE A 191 45.70 -13.78 -26.28
N SER A 192 44.88 -14.74 -25.87
CA SER A 192 45.32 -16.14 -25.84
C SER A 192 45.46 -16.74 -27.25
N LYS A 193 44.65 -16.27 -28.22
CA LYS A 193 44.91 -16.52 -29.65
C LYS A 193 46.22 -15.87 -30.13
N TYR A 194 46.58 -14.71 -29.61
CA TYR A 194 47.89 -14.10 -29.87
C TYR A 194 49.04 -14.95 -29.31
N LEU A 195 48.93 -15.46 -28.08
CA LEU A 195 49.97 -16.30 -27.46
C LEU A 195 50.20 -17.61 -28.23
N THR A 196 49.14 -18.25 -28.74
CA THR A 196 49.29 -19.47 -29.55
C THR A 196 49.94 -19.22 -30.92
N VAL A 197 49.75 -18.03 -31.52
CA VAL A 197 50.45 -17.62 -32.75
C VAL A 197 51.91 -17.27 -32.48
N VAL A 198 52.21 -16.68 -31.32
CA VAL A 198 53.58 -16.30 -30.93
C VAL A 198 54.44 -17.50 -30.53
N GLU A 199 53.87 -18.50 -29.83
CA GLU A 199 54.56 -19.74 -29.44
C GLU A 199 54.95 -20.63 -30.63
N LYS A 200 54.26 -20.51 -31.76
CA LYS A 200 54.67 -21.14 -33.02
C LYS A 200 55.92 -20.42 -33.56
N ASN A 201 57.09 -20.85 -33.09
CA ASN A 201 58.43 -20.37 -33.49
C ASN A 201 58.71 -20.59 -35.00
N SER A 202 58.05 -19.82 -35.85
CA SER A 202 58.36 -19.73 -37.27
C SER A 202 58.92 -18.34 -37.53
N MET A 203 60.19 -18.28 -37.96
CA MET A 203 60.81 -17.06 -38.49
C MET A 203 60.37 -16.80 -39.93
N ASP A 204 59.17 -17.25 -40.29
CA ASP A 204 58.60 -17.02 -41.61
C ASP A 204 58.12 -15.56 -41.69
N ILE A 205 58.34 -14.94 -42.85
CA ILE A 205 57.96 -13.54 -43.13
C ILE A 205 56.44 -13.37 -42.94
N GLN A 206 55.67 -14.41 -43.27
CA GLN A 206 54.22 -14.42 -43.08
C GLN A 206 53.83 -14.37 -41.59
N ALA A 207 54.57 -15.06 -40.71
CA ALA A 207 54.35 -15.03 -39.27
C ALA A 207 54.73 -13.65 -38.67
N LEU A 208 55.77 -13.01 -39.20
CA LEU A 208 56.15 -11.64 -38.80
C LEU A 208 55.06 -10.63 -39.17
N HIS A 209 54.49 -10.74 -40.38
CA HIS A 209 53.40 -9.86 -40.83
C HIS A 209 52.15 -10.02 -39.95
N GLN A 210 51.77 -11.26 -39.63
CA GLN A 210 50.66 -11.54 -38.71
C GLN A 210 50.90 -10.95 -37.32
N LYS A 211 52.12 -11.04 -36.78
CA LYS A 211 52.46 -10.43 -35.48
C LYS A 211 52.35 -8.90 -35.53
N LEU A 212 52.84 -8.27 -36.60
CA LEU A 212 52.75 -6.81 -36.80
C LEU A 212 51.29 -6.35 -36.96
N ASP A 213 50.47 -7.06 -37.72
CA ASP A 213 49.05 -6.73 -37.89
C ASP A 213 48.28 -6.88 -36.59
N ILE A 214 48.58 -7.89 -35.78
CA ILE A 214 47.94 -8.06 -34.47
C ILE A 214 48.37 -6.95 -33.51
N ILE A 215 49.66 -6.59 -33.46
CA ILE A 215 50.14 -5.48 -32.61
C ILE A 215 49.56 -4.15 -33.08
N SER A 216 49.51 -3.92 -34.39
CA SER A 216 48.93 -2.72 -35.00
C SER A 216 47.44 -2.63 -34.69
N ASN A 217 46.67 -3.69 -34.93
CA ASN A 217 45.26 -3.74 -34.58
C ASN A 217 45.03 -3.60 -33.07
N HIS A 218 45.87 -4.19 -32.22
CA HIS A 218 45.73 -4.06 -30.78
C HIS A 218 46.07 -2.65 -30.28
N LEU A 219 47.09 -1.99 -30.84
CA LEU A 219 47.44 -0.61 -30.48
C LEU A 219 46.47 0.42 -31.05
N LEU A 220 45.98 0.22 -32.28
CA LEU A 220 45.00 1.08 -32.94
C LEU A 220 43.57 0.85 -32.40
N MET A 221 43.22 -0.36 -31.97
CA MET A 221 41.97 -0.69 -31.27
C MET A 221 42.09 -0.66 -29.75
N ARG A 222 43.23 -0.24 -29.18
CA ARG A 222 43.34 0.11 -27.75
C ARG A 222 42.63 1.43 -27.55
N ASP A 223 41.32 1.33 -27.67
CA ASP A 223 40.41 2.42 -27.62
C ASP A 223 40.48 2.98 -26.21
N THR A 224 40.91 4.23 -26.06
CA THR A 224 40.82 4.97 -24.79
C THR A 224 39.36 5.09 -24.32
N ALA A 225 38.40 4.74 -25.19
CA ALA A 225 37.01 4.48 -24.85
C ALA A 225 36.80 3.29 -23.89
N THR A 226 37.74 2.34 -23.76
CA THR A 226 37.54 1.14 -22.93
C THR A 226 37.59 1.40 -21.42
N THR A 227 38.40 2.33 -20.91
CA THR A 227 38.35 2.68 -19.47
C THR A 227 37.16 3.60 -19.18
N ASN A 228 36.83 4.51 -20.11
CA ASN A 228 35.65 5.36 -20.02
C ASN A 228 34.34 4.59 -20.14
N SER A 229 34.30 3.46 -20.87
CA SER A 229 33.06 2.69 -21.05
C SER A 229 32.59 1.96 -19.79
N LEU A 230 33.49 1.58 -18.87
CA LEU A 230 33.10 0.94 -17.60
C LEU A 230 32.57 1.96 -16.60
N SER A 231 33.24 3.09 -16.46
CA SER A 231 32.76 4.17 -15.59
C SER A 231 31.44 4.73 -16.12
N GLN A 232 31.28 4.85 -17.44
CA GLN A 232 30.02 5.25 -18.08
C GLN A 232 28.91 4.20 -17.91
N SER A 233 29.18 2.90 -18.11
CA SER A 233 28.15 1.86 -17.93
C SER A 233 27.70 1.75 -16.48
N LEU A 234 28.63 1.85 -15.53
CA LEU A 234 28.33 1.89 -14.11
C LEU A 234 27.51 3.14 -13.75
N LEU A 235 27.87 4.31 -14.28
CA LEU A 235 27.11 5.54 -14.08
C LEU A 235 25.67 5.40 -14.61
N ILE A 236 25.49 4.89 -15.83
CA ILE A 236 24.16 4.66 -16.43
C ILE A 236 23.35 3.67 -15.58
N TYR A 237 23.99 2.61 -15.08
CA TYR A 237 23.35 1.65 -14.19
C TYR A 237 22.94 2.30 -12.85
N LEU A 238 23.79 3.11 -12.22
CA LEU A 238 23.42 3.82 -11.00
C LEU A 238 22.26 4.80 -11.23
N ILE A 239 22.27 5.53 -12.35
CA ILE A 239 21.17 6.43 -12.73
C ILE A 239 19.87 5.64 -12.94
N SER A 240 19.93 4.48 -13.61
CA SER A 240 18.74 3.65 -13.85
C SER A 240 18.18 3.06 -12.55
N LEU A 241 19.04 2.71 -11.59
CA LEU A 241 18.63 2.29 -10.24
C LEU A 241 17.93 3.42 -9.47
N ILE A 242 18.49 4.63 -9.48
CA ILE A 242 17.86 5.81 -8.85
C ILE A 242 16.48 6.06 -9.47
N PHE A 243 16.41 6.01 -10.80
CA PHE A 243 15.17 6.19 -11.53
C PHE A 243 14.13 5.12 -11.20
N LEU A 244 14.53 3.85 -11.13
CA LEU A 244 13.66 2.74 -10.72
C LEU A 244 13.16 2.92 -9.28
N GLY A 245 14.02 3.37 -8.37
CA GLY A 245 13.64 3.70 -6.99
C GLY A 245 12.59 4.82 -6.92
N ILE A 246 12.75 5.89 -7.71
CA ILE A 246 11.77 6.98 -7.83
C ILE A 246 10.45 6.44 -8.42
N LEU A 247 10.50 5.63 -9.47
CA LEU A 247 9.32 5.03 -10.09
C LEU A 247 8.53 4.20 -9.08
N ILE A 248 9.20 3.33 -8.33
CA ILE A 248 8.57 2.50 -7.30
C ILE A 248 8.01 3.35 -6.17
N TYR A 249 8.71 4.40 -5.75
CA TYR A 249 8.19 5.36 -4.78
C TYR A 249 6.90 6.03 -5.25
N VAL A 250 6.88 6.50 -6.51
CA VAL A 250 5.70 7.13 -7.13
C VAL A 250 4.54 6.14 -7.21
N ILE A 251 4.78 4.91 -7.67
CA ILE A 251 3.77 3.85 -7.75
C ILE A 251 3.20 3.54 -6.35
N ASN A 252 4.06 3.42 -5.34
CA ASN A 252 3.64 3.17 -3.96
C ASN A 252 2.79 4.31 -3.37
N LEU A 253 2.98 5.56 -3.82
CA LEU A 253 2.11 6.67 -3.43
C LEU A 253 0.68 6.51 -3.97
N PHE A 254 0.50 6.00 -5.19
CA PHE A 254 -0.82 5.78 -5.79
C PHE A 254 -1.58 4.59 -5.17
N ILE A 255 -0.83 3.59 -4.73
CA ILE A 255 -1.39 2.32 -4.23
C ILE A 255 -1.83 2.42 -2.77
N ARG A 256 -1.36 3.43 -2.04
CA ARG A 256 -1.69 3.61 -0.63
C ARG A 256 -3.21 3.65 -0.40
N THR A 257 -3.65 2.96 0.66
CA THR A 257 -5.03 3.00 1.13
C THR A 257 -5.36 4.41 1.61
N PRO A 258 -6.54 4.96 1.27
CA PRO A 258 -6.97 6.22 1.85
C PRO A 258 -7.11 6.06 3.37
N ASP A 259 -6.76 7.11 4.11
CA ASP A 259 -6.97 7.15 5.55
C ASP A 259 -8.48 7.18 5.85
N SER A 260 -8.91 6.43 6.85
CA SER A 260 -10.28 6.40 7.35
C SER A 260 -10.45 7.44 8.44
N PHE A 261 -11.64 8.05 8.50
CA PHE A 261 -11.91 9.16 9.41
C PHE A 261 -13.26 8.98 10.09
N ILE A 262 -13.25 9.17 11.40
CA ILE A 262 -14.43 9.41 12.24
C ILE A 262 -14.49 10.91 12.49
N VAL A 263 -15.58 11.56 12.12
CA VAL A 263 -15.71 13.02 12.15
C VAL A 263 -16.86 13.42 13.07
N LEU A 264 -16.55 13.39 14.37
CA LEU A 264 -17.46 13.80 15.44
C LEU A 264 -17.24 15.25 15.88
N THR A 265 -16.03 15.78 15.66
CA THR A 265 -15.62 17.11 16.10
C THR A 265 -15.22 17.99 14.92
N LYS A 266 -15.21 19.32 15.14
CA LYS A 266 -14.68 20.28 14.16
C LYS A 266 -13.19 20.03 13.87
N ALA A 267 -12.43 19.66 14.89
CA ALA A 267 -11.03 19.29 14.79
C ALA A 267 -10.81 18.10 13.85
N SER A 268 -11.61 17.03 13.99
CA SER A 268 -11.56 15.87 13.10
C SER A 268 -11.89 16.24 11.65
N ALA A 269 -12.83 17.17 11.44
CA ALA A 269 -13.20 17.65 10.12
C ALA A 269 -12.04 18.43 9.46
N GLN A 270 -11.39 19.31 10.21
CA GLN A 270 -10.20 20.05 9.75
C GLN A 270 -9.02 19.11 9.48
N TYR A 271 -8.72 18.21 10.42
CA TYR A 271 -7.69 17.20 10.27
C TYR A 271 -7.90 16.35 9.00
N ARG A 272 -9.14 15.93 8.74
CA ARG A 272 -9.48 15.23 7.48
C ARG A 272 -9.13 16.08 6.26
N GLN A 273 -9.54 17.35 6.23
CA GLN A 273 -9.26 18.22 5.08
C GLN A 273 -7.76 18.41 4.85
N GLU A 274 -6.98 18.56 5.93
CA GLU A 274 -5.52 18.67 5.85
C GLU A 274 -4.88 17.41 5.28
N ILE A 275 -5.29 16.22 5.76
CA ILE A 275 -4.77 14.94 5.27
C ILE A 275 -5.15 14.73 3.79
N LEU A 276 -6.40 15.02 3.41
CA LEU A 276 -6.85 14.93 2.01
C LEU A 276 -6.09 15.91 1.10
N LYS A 277 -5.85 17.15 1.56
CA LYS A 277 -5.05 18.14 0.83
C LYS A 277 -3.60 17.68 0.66
N LYS A 278 -3.00 17.12 1.71
CA LYS A 278 -1.65 16.54 1.67
C LYS A 278 -1.57 15.37 0.70
N TYR A 279 -2.59 14.51 0.67
CA TYR A 279 -2.67 13.40 -0.28
C TYR A 279 -2.81 13.89 -1.72
N ARG A 280 -3.69 14.87 -1.96
CA ARG A 280 -3.85 15.50 -3.29
C ARG A 280 -2.55 16.12 -3.80
N ASN A 281 -1.84 16.85 -2.95
CA ASN A 281 -0.56 17.46 -3.33
C ASN A 281 0.50 16.38 -3.66
N LYS A 282 0.55 15.29 -2.89
CA LYS A 282 1.42 14.15 -3.18
C LYS A 282 1.06 13.46 -4.50
N LEU A 283 -0.22 13.24 -4.77
CA LEU A 283 -0.68 12.68 -6.04
C LEU A 283 -0.36 13.59 -7.22
N TRP A 284 -0.46 14.91 -7.05
CA TRP A 284 -0.09 15.86 -8.10
C TRP A 284 1.40 15.75 -8.45
N VAL A 285 2.28 15.74 -7.44
CA VAL A 285 3.72 15.50 -7.66
C VAL A 285 3.96 14.13 -8.31
N ALA A 286 3.28 13.09 -7.84
CA ALA A 286 3.38 11.74 -8.39
C ALA A 286 2.94 11.68 -9.87
N SER A 287 1.92 12.45 -10.27
CA SER A 287 1.47 12.51 -11.66
C SER A 287 2.48 13.16 -12.60
N ILE A 288 3.21 14.19 -12.15
CA ILE A 288 4.29 14.83 -12.92
C ILE A 288 5.40 13.82 -13.17
N PHE A 289 5.87 13.13 -12.13
CA PHE A 289 6.89 12.09 -12.29
C PHE A 289 6.39 10.92 -13.14
N GLY A 290 5.12 10.52 -12.98
CA GLY A 290 4.50 9.50 -13.81
C GLY A 290 4.52 9.86 -15.29
N ALA A 291 4.20 11.11 -15.65
CA ALA A 291 4.24 11.59 -17.03
C ALA A 291 5.66 11.58 -17.61
N ILE A 292 6.65 12.01 -16.82
CA ILE A 292 8.07 11.96 -17.23
C ILE A 292 8.49 10.51 -17.49
N CYS A 293 8.14 9.58 -16.59
CA CYS A 293 8.48 8.17 -16.74
C CYS A 293 7.81 7.56 -17.98
N LEU A 294 6.53 7.88 -18.21
CA LEU A 294 5.81 7.41 -19.38
C LEU A 294 6.44 7.92 -20.68
N GLY A 295 6.84 9.21 -20.71
CA GLY A 295 7.53 9.81 -21.85
C GLY A 295 8.87 9.12 -22.17
N LEU A 296 9.66 8.81 -21.14
CA LEU A 296 10.92 8.07 -21.30
C LEU A 296 10.70 6.66 -21.84
N ILE A 297 9.68 5.95 -21.33
CA ILE A 297 9.33 4.61 -21.80
C ILE A 297 8.88 4.65 -23.26
N ILE A 298 8.01 5.59 -23.62
CA ILE A 298 7.54 5.76 -25.01
C ILE A 298 8.71 6.06 -25.95
N ASN A 299 9.61 6.96 -25.56
CA ASN A 299 10.78 7.29 -26.36
C ASN A 299 11.72 6.07 -26.53
N TYR A 300 11.93 5.30 -25.47
CA TYR A 300 12.73 4.07 -25.54
C TYR A 300 12.10 3.04 -26.48
N ILE A 301 10.79 2.81 -26.37
CA ILE A 301 10.05 1.89 -27.25
C ILE A 301 10.14 2.36 -28.71
N PHE A 302 9.99 3.67 -28.96
CA PHE A 302 10.08 4.23 -30.31
C PHE A 302 11.48 3.99 -30.92
N ASN A 303 12.54 4.30 -30.18
CA ASN A 303 13.92 4.07 -30.64
C ASN A 303 14.20 2.58 -30.88
N PHE A 304 13.68 1.71 -30.01
CA PHE A 304 13.77 0.27 -30.18
C PHE A 304 13.07 -0.17 -31.48
N LEU A 305 11.83 0.24 -31.71
CA LEU A 305 11.09 -0.10 -32.94
C LEU A 305 11.80 0.40 -34.21
N GLN A 306 12.36 1.61 -34.17
CA GLN A 306 13.13 2.19 -35.28
C GLN A 306 14.40 1.38 -35.57
N SER A 307 15.11 0.90 -34.55
CA SER A 307 16.31 0.08 -34.73
C SER A 307 16.03 -1.25 -35.45
N PHE A 308 14.81 -1.79 -35.32
CA PHE A 308 14.36 -3.01 -36.00
C PHE A 308 13.73 -2.74 -37.38
N LYS A 309 13.69 -1.48 -37.85
CA LYS A 309 13.02 -1.07 -39.10
C LYS A 309 11.56 -1.53 -39.19
N LEU A 310 10.88 -1.63 -38.05
CA LEU A 310 9.44 -1.94 -37.99
C LEU A 310 8.57 -0.70 -38.24
N LEU A 311 9.20 0.47 -38.34
CA LEU A 311 8.67 1.80 -38.69
C LEU A 311 9.64 2.45 -39.68
#